data_AF-A0A377WTP5-F1
#
_entry.id   AF-A0A377WTP5-F1
#
_cell.length_a   1.000
_cell.length_b   1.000
_cell.length_c   1.000
_cell.angle_alpha   90.00
_cell.angle_beta   90.00
_cell.angle_gamma   90.00
#
_symmetry.space_group_name_H-M   'P 1'
#
loop_
_entity.id
_entity.type
_entity.pdbx_description
1 polymer ?
#
loop_
_entity_poly.entity_id
_entity_poly.type
_entity_poly.pdbx_seq_one_letter_code
_entity_poly.pdbx_strand_id
1 'polypeptide(L)'
;MERCAGDPRGIEASLRRTAHYDYWSDTVRRSVLVDSKADMLMFGNGERPLVEVAHRLAMGETIDQIRDVRNTAIMVKEALPGWSGVDSTRLDTPGKIDPIPHPYGEDLPCADNKPVAPKKQEAKSITVQPPRPKPWEKTYVLLPSFEKVKGDKVLYAHASRILHHETNPGCARALMQKHGERYIWINPPAIPLSTEEMDSVFALPYKRVPHPSYGDARIPAYEMIRFSINIMRGCFGGCSFCSITEHEGRIIQSRSEDSIINEIEAIRDTVPGFTGVISDLGGPTANMYMLRCKSPRAEQTCRRLSCVYPDICPHMDTNHEPTINLYRRARELKGIKKILIASGVRYGHRGRRSALYQRAGDPPRRRLSEDRPGAYRRGTAVEDDEAGNGQLRPL
;
A
#
# COMPACT_ATOMS: atom_id res chain seq x y z
N MET A 1 11.61 11.40 29.89
CA MET A 1 11.61 10.10 29.19
C MET A 1 10.28 9.97 28.45
N GLU A 2 10.16 10.64 27.31
CA GLU A 2 9.04 10.42 26.39
C GLU A 2 9.22 9.05 25.74
N ARG A 3 8.15 8.23 25.67
CA ARG A 3 8.25 6.84 25.19
C ARG A 3 7.86 6.76 23.72
N CYS A 4 8.68 7.37 22.87
CA CYS A 4 8.70 7.03 21.44
C CYS A 4 9.13 5.56 21.31
N ALA A 5 8.16 4.64 21.31
CA ALA A 5 8.40 3.21 21.21
C ALA A 5 9.15 2.91 19.90
N GLY A 6 10.35 2.34 20.03
CA GLY A 6 11.36 2.19 18.98
C GLY A 6 11.07 1.14 17.90
N ASP A 7 9.80 0.91 17.54
CA ASP A 7 9.43 0.31 16.24
C ASP A 7 8.13 0.89 15.64
N PRO A 8 8.09 2.17 15.24
CA PRO A 8 6.91 2.79 14.65
C PRO A 8 7.03 3.02 13.13
N ARG A 9 8.08 2.50 12.47
CA ARG A 9 8.27 2.63 11.00
C ARG A 9 8.04 1.32 10.24
N GLY A 10 7.46 0.31 10.90
CA GLY A 10 7.06 -0.94 10.28
C GLY A 10 5.74 -0.86 9.51
N ILE A 11 5.54 -1.82 8.60
CA ILE A 11 4.26 -1.99 7.88
C ILE A 11 3.09 -2.29 8.84
N GLU A 12 3.37 -2.94 9.98
CA GLU A 12 2.39 -3.19 11.04
C GLU A 12 1.86 -1.89 11.66
N ALA A 13 2.72 -0.90 11.92
CA ALA A 13 2.34 0.41 12.45
C ALA A 13 1.33 1.12 11.51
N SER A 14 1.46 0.88 10.20
CA SER A 14 0.47 1.35 9.23
C SER A 14 -0.82 0.57 9.34
N LEU A 15 -0.78 -0.74 9.09
CA LEU A 15 -1.97 -1.61 9.05
C LEU A 15 -2.80 -1.55 10.34
N ARG A 16 -2.14 -1.56 11.50
CA ARG A 16 -2.76 -1.53 12.83
C ARG A 16 -2.90 -0.12 13.39
N ARG A 17 -2.96 0.93 12.57
CA ARG A 17 -3.30 2.29 13.03
C ARG A 17 -4.76 2.39 13.53
N THR A 18 -5.67 1.66 12.88
CA THR A 18 -7.06 1.42 13.33
C THR A 18 -7.21 0.01 13.94
N ALA A 19 -8.44 -0.37 14.30
CA ALA A 19 -8.81 -1.78 14.37
C ALA A 19 -8.44 -2.50 13.06
N HIS A 20 -7.85 -3.69 13.16
CA HIS A 20 -7.30 -4.44 12.03
C HIS A 20 -7.51 -5.94 12.24
N TYR A 21 -7.94 -6.64 11.19
CA TYR A 21 -8.07 -8.10 11.19
C TYR A 21 -6.68 -8.74 11.06
N ASP A 22 -6.24 -9.45 12.11
CA ASP A 22 -5.04 -10.27 12.07
C ASP A 22 -5.40 -11.68 11.60
N TYR A 23 -4.82 -12.08 10.47
CA TYR A 23 -5.02 -13.39 9.86
C TYR A 23 -4.51 -14.54 10.74
N TRP A 24 -3.38 -14.35 11.44
CA TRP A 24 -2.75 -15.41 12.22
C TRP A 24 -3.53 -15.82 13.47
N SER A 25 -4.36 -14.93 14.01
CA SER A 25 -5.23 -15.20 15.16
C SER A 25 -6.73 -15.12 14.84
N ASP A 26 -7.09 -15.11 13.54
CA ASP A 26 -8.46 -15.00 13.00
C ASP A 26 -9.35 -14.00 13.79
N THR A 27 -8.81 -12.82 14.08
CA THR A 27 -9.51 -11.87 14.95
C THR A 27 -9.18 -10.42 14.66
N VAL A 28 -10.17 -9.55 14.89
CA VAL A 28 -9.97 -8.10 14.84
C VAL A 28 -9.24 -7.66 16.09
N ARG A 29 -7.99 -7.24 15.93
CA ARG A 29 -7.15 -6.66 16.98
C ARG A 29 -7.39 -5.16 17.11
N ARG A 30 -7.09 -4.63 18.30
CA ARG A 30 -7.02 -3.19 18.52
C ARG A 30 -5.85 -2.58 17.76
N SER A 31 -5.90 -1.26 17.64
CA SER A 31 -4.77 -0.49 17.12
C SER A 31 -3.54 -0.71 17.97
N VAL A 32 -2.38 -0.77 17.32
CA VAL A 32 -1.08 -0.92 17.98
C VAL A 32 -0.83 0.22 18.98
N LEU A 33 -1.38 1.42 18.75
CA LEU A 33 -1.26 2.56 19.66
C LEU A 33 -1.92 2.32 21.03
N VAL A 34 -3.01 1.54 21.07
CA VAL A 34 -3.70 1.18 22.32
C VAL A 34 -2.91 0.13 23.09
N ASP A 35 -2.32 -0.83 22.38
CA ASP A 35 -1.57 -1.94 22.98
C ASP A 35 -0.16 -1.50 23.43
N SER A 36 0.53 -0.67 22.63
CA SER A 36 1.90 -0.18 22.91
C SER A 36 1.94 0.93 23.97
N LYS A 37 0.84 1.67 24.13
CA LYS A 37 0.74 2.88 24.97
C LYS A 37 1.75 3.98 24.59
N ALA A 38 2.19 4.02 23.32
CA ALA A 38 2.97 5.13 22.81
C ALA A 38 2.14 6.43 22.82
N ASP A 39 2.81 7.56 22.92
CA ASP A 39 2.16 8.88 22.93
C ASP A 39 1.66 9.25 21.51
N MET A 40 2.41 8.84 20.49
CA MET A 40 2.12 9.05 19.07
C MET A 40 2.54 7.83 18.23
N LEU A 41 1.76 7.50 17.22
CA LEU A 41 2.06 6.53 16.16
C LEU A 41 2.29 7.27 14.84
N MET A 42 3.48 7.14 14.25
CA MET A 42 3.69 7.52 12.85
C MET A 42 3.25 6.36 11.95
N PHE A 43 2.55 6.64 10.86
CA PHE A 43 2.11 5.62 9.91
C PHE A 43 2.51 5.95 8.47
N GLY A 44 2.66 4.90 7.66
CA GLY A 44 3.11 4.98 6.28
C GLY A 44 4.57 5.36 6.12
N ASN A 45 4.90 5.98 4.98
CA ASN A 45 6.21 6.64 4.76
C ASN A 45 6.44 7.69 5.86
N GLY A 46 7.36 7.40 6.78
CA GLY A 46 7.57 8.16 8.01
C GLY A 46 8.51 9.36 7.87
N GLU A 47 9.11 9.59 6.70
CA GLU A 47 10.16 10.60 6.52
C GLU A 47 9.69 12.03 6.88
N ARG A 48 8.56 12.48 6.32
CA ARG A 48 8.00 13.81 6.65
C ARG A 48 7.58 13.97 8.12
N PRO A 49 6.72 13.11 8.71
CA PRO A 49 6.31 13.28 10.11
C PRO A 49 7.48 13.16 11.07
N LEU A 50 8.47 12.31 10.79
CA LEU A 50 9.67 12.19 11.61
C LEU A 50 10.45 13.51 11.67
N VAL A 51 10.72 14.12 10.51
CA VAL A 51 11.45 15.39 10.42
C VAL A 51 10.67 16.52 11.08
N GLU A 52 9.37 16.62 10.82
CA GLU A 52 8.52 17.66 11.41
C GLU A 52 8.42 17.55 12.93
N VAL A 53 8.15 16.35 13.47
CA VAL A 53 8.09 16.11 14.92
C VAL A 53 9.46 16.34 15.56
N ALA A 54 10.55 15.85 14.96
CA ALA A 54 11.90 16.04 15.52
C ALA A 54 12.30 17.52 15.61
N HIS A 55 11.96 18.33 14.60
CA HIS A 55 12.21 19.77 14.65
C HIS A 55 11.35 20.47 15.71
N ARG A 56 10.06 20.14 15.84
CA ARG A 56 9.17 20.70 16.87
C ARG A 56 9.64 20.35 18.29
N LEU A 57 10.00 19.09 18.54
CA LEU A 57 10.59 18.65 19.81
C LEU A 57 11.91 19.40 20.11
N ALA A 58 12.77 19.58 19.11
CA ALA A 58 14.03 20.34 19.26
C ALA A 58 13.80 21.85 19.51
N MET A 59 12.65 22.40 19.13
CA MET A 59 12.22 23.77 19.45
C MET A 59 11.55 23.89 20.83
N GLY A 60 11.38 22.77 21.56
CA GLY A 60 10.81 22.74 22.90
C GLY A 60 9.29 22.54 22.96
N GLU A 61 8.63 22.23 21.83
CA GLU A 61 7.24 21.73 21.85
C GLU A 61 7.23 20.32 22.46
N THR A 62 6.30 20.02 23.38
CA THR A 62 6.19 18.69 23.99
C THR A 62 5.36 17.74 23.11
N ILE A 63 5.58 16.43 23.22
CA ILE A 63 4.87 15.45 22.38
C ILE A 63 3.32 15.56 22.48
N ASP A 64 2.80 15.94 23.66
CA ASP A 64 1.37 16.14 23.92
C ASP A 64 0.75 17.33 23.17
N GLN A 65 1.56 18.31 22.76
CA GLN A 65 1.13 19.50 22.01
C GLN A 65 1.04 19.23 20.51
N ILE A 66 1.92 18.36 19.99
CA ILE A 66 2.03 18.04 18.56
C ILE A 66 0.86 17.12 18.15
N ARG A 67 -0.23 17.71 17.65
CA ARG A 67 -1.48 16.97 17.31
C ARG A 67 -1.93 17.09 15.86
N ASP A 68 -1.29 17.94 15.07
CA ASP A 68 -1.70 18.34 13.71
C ASP A 68 -0.85 17.73 12.58
N VAL A 69 0.27 17.08 12.91
CA VAL A 69 1.22 16.52 11.94
C VAL A 69 0.57 15.39 11.13
N ARG A 70 0.67 15.46 9.80
CA ARG A 70 0.15 14.43 8.87
C ARG A 70 0.89 13.09 9.02
N ASN A 71 0.27 11.98 8.60
CA ASN A 71 0.80 10.62 8.85
C ASN A 71 1.00 10.28 10.34
N THR A 72 0.30 10.94 11.27
CA THR A 72 0.32 10.59 12.71
C THR A 72 -1.04 10.15 13.23
N ALA A 73 -1.03 9.29 14.24
CA ALA A 73 -2.20 8.94 15.04
C ALA A 73 -1.87 9.10 16.54
N ILE A 74 -2.84 9.60 17.30
CA ILE A 74 -2.72 9.94 18.72
C ILE A 74 -3.96 9.47 19.49
N MET A 75 -3.82 9.24 20.80
CA MET A 75 -4.95 8.93 21.67
C MET A 75 -5.60 10.21 22.20
N VAL A 76 -6.92 10.35 22.02
CA VAL A 76 -7.70 11.51 22.49
C VAL A 76 -8.93 11.07 23.29
N LYS A 77 -9.43 11.96 24.15
CA LYS A 77 -10.71 11.76 24.88
C LYS A 77 -11.91 12.26 24.07
N GLU A 78 -11.70 13.27 23.24
CA GLU A 78 -12.70 13.96 22.42
C GLU A 78 -12.08 14.41 21.09
N ALA A 79 -12.88 14.91 20.16
CA ALA A 79 -12.39 15.38 18.87
C ALA A 79 -11.54 16.65 19.02
N LEU A 80 -10.56 16.85 18.13
CA LEU A 80 -9.70 18.04 18.21
C LEU A 80 -10.50 19.34 17.97
N PRO A 81 -10.18 20.44 18.68
CA PRO A 81 -10.89 21.72 18.52
C PRO A 81 -10.90 22.22 17.06
N GLY A 82 -12.04 22.76 16.63
CA GLY A 82 -12.22 23.30 15.29
C GLY A 82 -12.41 22.27 14.18
N TRP A 83 -12.59 20.98 14.52
CA TRP A 83 -12.92 19.92 13.56
C TRP A 83 -14.40 19.51 13.62
N SER A 84 -15.02 19.34 12.46
CA SER A 84 -16.42 18.91 12.31
C SER A 84 -16.51 17.39 12.08
N GLY A 85 -17.37 16.71 12.83
CA GLY A 85 -17.56 15.26 12.74
C GLY A 85 -18.60 14.84 11.70
N VAL A 86 -18.28 13.83 10.91
CA VAL A 86 -19.22 13.13 10.00
C VAL A 86 -19.20 11.64 10.35
N ASP A 87 -20.38 11.07 10.61
CA ASP A 87 -20.50 9.63 10.81
C ASP A 87 -20.17 8.85 9.53
N SER A 88 -19.39 7.79 9.66
CA SER A 88 -19.00 6.88 8.57
C SER A 88 -20.16 6.45 7.66
N THR A 89 -21.34 6.16 8.23
CA THR A 89 -22.54 5.71 7.49
C THR A 89 -23.14 6.77 6.55
N ARG A 90 -22.77 8.05 6.71
CA ARG A 90 -23.18 9.13 5.79
C ARG A 90 -22.31 9.23 4.53
N LEU A 91 -21.11 8.65 4.55
CA LEU A 91 -20.19 8.65 3.42
C LEU A 91 -20.30 7.37 2.59
N ASP A 92 -20.61 6.26 3.25
CA ASP A 92 -20.71 4.94 2.67
C ASP A 92 -21.78 4.14 3.42
N THR A 93 -22.71 3.48 2.72
CA THR A 93 -23.77 2.71 3.39
C THR A 93 -23.33 1.24 3.52
N PRO A 94 -23.37 0.66 4.73
CA PRO A 94 -23.21 -0.79 4.91
C PRO A 94 -24.25 -1.56 4.09
N GLY A 95 -23.78 -2.36 3.13
CA GLY A 95 -24.61 -3.23 2.31
C GLY A 95 -24.72 -4.65 2.89
N LYS A 96 -25.55 -5.49 2.27
CA LYS A 96 -25.47 -6.94 2.51
C LYS A 96 -24.13 -7.46 1.96
N ILE A 97 -23.58 -8.49 2.60
CA ILE A 97 -22.47 -9.25 2.01
C ILE A 97 -23.08 -10.13 0.93
N ASP A 98 -22.73 -9.87 -0.33
CA ASP A 98 -23.09 -10.77 -1.43
C ASP A 98 -22.41 -12.13 -1.21
N PRO A 99 -23.10 -13.25 -1.44
CA PRO A 99 -22.50 -14.57 -1.31
C PRO A 99 -21.31 -14.67 -2.27
N ILE A 100 -20.16 -15.15 -1.77
CA ILE A 100 -18.94 -15.29 -2.58
C ILE A 100 -19.25 -16.24 -3.75
N PRO A 101 -19.24 -15.77 -5.01
CA PRO A 101 -19.48 -16.65 -6.14
C PRO A 101 -18.37 -17.68 -6.22
N HIS A 102 -18.71 -18.97 -6.26
CA HIS A 102 -17.72 -20.01 -6.44
C HIS A 102 -17.08 -19.83 -7.84
N PRO A 103 -15.75 -19.65 -7.97
CA PRO A 103 -15.12 -19.32 -9.26
C PRO A 103 -15.19 -20.46 -10.31
N TYR A 104 -15.68 -21.63 -9.89
CA TYR A 104 -15.97 -22.80 -10.74
C TYR A 104 -17.43 -23.28 -10.57
N GLY A 105 -18.33 -22.45 -10.03
CA GLY A 105 -19.76 -22.76 -9.95
C GLY A 105 -20.43 -22.59 -11.30
N GLU A 106 -21.44 -23.42 -11.59
CA GLU A 106 -22.17 -23.38 -12.87
C GLU A 106 -23.09 -22.14 -12.98
N ASP A 107 -23.37 -21.46 -11.87
CA ASP A 107 -24.15 -20.22 -11.77
C ASP A 107 -23.34 -18.94 -12.07
N LEU A 108 -22.43 -18.98 -13.04
CA LEU A 108 -21.80 -17.77 -13.58
C LEU A 108 -22.81 -17.06 -14.50
N PRO A 109 -23.32 -15.86 -14.16
CA PRO A 109 -24.21 -15.15 -15.07
C PRO A 109 -23.45 -14.75 -16.33
N CYS A 110 -23.82 -15.34 -17.46
CA CYS A 110 -23.41 -14.87 -18.77
C CYS A 110 -23.73 -13.37 -18.86
N ALA A 111 -22.73 -12.56 -19.26
CA ALA A 111 -22.87 -11.11 -19.32
C ALA A 111 -23.85 -10.71 -20.44
N ASP A 112 -25.12 -10.53 -20.07
CA ASP A 112 -26.13 -9.88 -20.91
C ASP A 112 -25.71 -8.43 -21.19
N ASN A 113 -25.00 -8.24 -22.31
CA ASN A 113 -24.62 -6.94 -22.84
C ASN A 113 -25.85 -6.18 -23.35
N LYS A 114 -26.69 -5.70 -22.44
CA LYS A 114 -27.74 -4.71 -22.75
C LYS A 114 -27.09 -3.33 -22.85
N PRO A 115 -27.13 -2.67 -24.03
CA PRO A 115 -26.52 -1.36 -24.19
C PRO A 115 -27.25 -0.31 -23.34
N VAL A 116 -26.53 0.31 -22.41
CA VAL A 116 -27.05 1.45 -21.64
C VAL A 116 -27.06 2.69 -22.53
N ALA A 117 -28.25 3.16 -22.89
CA ALA A 117 -28.40 4.36 -23.69
C ALA A 117 -27.85 5.60 -22.95
N PRO A 118 -27.10 6.50 -23.63
CA PRO A 118 -26.53 7.68 -22.99
C PRO A 118 -27.64 8.67 -22.60
N LYS A 119 -27.72 9.00 -21.29
CA LYS A 119 -28.59 10.08 -20.83
C LYS A 119 -28.05 11.43 -21.30
N LYS A 120 -28.85 12.14 -22.10
CA LYS A 120 -28.58 13.51 -22.56
C LYS A 120 -28.45 14.42 -21.34
N GLN A 121 -27.29 15.09 -21.18
CA GLN A 121 -27.12 16.11 -20.15
C GLN A 121 -27.61 17.46 -20.69
N GLU A 122 -28.59 18.05 -20.02
CA GLU A 122 -29.00 19.43 -20.26
C GLU A 122 -28.01 20.40 -19.60
N ALA A 123 -27.70 21.48 -20.30
CA ALA A 123 -26.76 22.48 -19.83
C ALA A 123 -27.36 23.27 -18.65
N LYS A 124 -26.70 23.22 -17.49
CA LYS A 124 -27.03 24.07 -16.33
C LYS A 124 -26.23 25.36 -16.39
N SER A 125 -26.90 26.47 -16.06
CA SER A 125 -26.25 27.78 -15.93
C SER A 125 -25.16 27.74 -14.86
N ILE A 126 -23.98 28.27 -15.21
CA ILE A 126 -22.82 28.32 -14.31
C ILE A 126 -22.93 29.58 -13.46
N THR A 127 -23.59 29.48 -12.31
CA THR A 127 -23.49 30.52 -11.28
C THR A 127 -22.11 30.43 -10.65
N VAL A 128 -21.26 31.44 -10.90
CA VAL A 128 -19.95 31.57 -10.24
C VAL A 128 -20.19 31.95 -8.78
N GLN A 129 -20.30 30.94 -7.91
CA GLN A 129 -20.23 31.14 -6.47
C GLN A 129 -18.77 31.34 -6.04
N PRO A 130 -18.50 32.09 -4.95
CA PRO A 130 -17.19 32.11 -4.33
C PRO A 130 -16.73 30.68 -4.00
N PRO A 131 -15.41 30.39 -4.05
CA PRO A 131 -14.89 29.05 -3.81
C PRO A 131 -15.30 28.60 -2.42
N ARG A 132 -16.23 27.63 -2.36
CA ARG A 132 -16.67 27.02 -1.10
C ARG A 132 -15.45 26.41 -0.41
N PRO A 133 -15.30 26.53 0.93
CA PRO A 133 -14.25 25.83 1.66
C PRO A 133 -14.31 24.34 1.33
N LYS A 134 -13.15 23.69 1.15
CA LYS A 134 -13.16 22.31 0.65
C LYS A 134 -13.82 21.41 1.69
N PRO A 135 -14.85 20.62 1.36
CA PRO A 135 -15.70 19.91 2.33
C PRO A 135 -15.02 18.72 3.06
N TRP A 136 -13.69 18.64 2.99
CA TRP A 136 -12.84 17.69 3.72
C TRP A 136 -11.83 18.41 4.62
N GLU A 137 -11.57 19.71 4.42
CA GLU A 137 -10.71 20.49 5.31
C GLU A 137 -11.39 20.64 6.68
N LYS A 138 -10.64 20.34 7.76
CA LYS A 138 -11.14 20.29 9.15
C LYS A 138 -12.40 19.44 9.35
N THR A 139 -12.61 18.42 8.53
CA THR A 139 -13.68 17.43 8.70
C THR A 139 -13.07 16.08 9.07
N TYR A 140 -13.57 15.42 10.12
CA TYR A 140 -13.17 14.06 10.48
C TYR A 140 -14.30 13.05 10.24
N VAL A 141 -13.94 11.80 9.97
CA VAL A 141 -14.88 10.69 9.86
C VAL A 141 -14.87 9.88 11.15
N LEU A 142 -16.01 9.78 11.81
CA LEU A 142 -16.20 8.88 12.94
C LEU A 142 -16.45 7.46 12.42
N LEU A 143 -15.45 6.59 12.59
CA LEU A 143 -15.52 5.17 12.27
C LEU A 143 -16.29 4.39 13.35
N PRO A 144 -16.90 3.24 13.01
CA PRO A 144 -17.49 2.36 14.01
C PRO A 144 -16.44 1.92 15.04
N SER A 145 -16.84 1.83 16.32
CA SER A 145 -15.93 1.51 17.41
C SER A 145 -15.30 0.12 17.25
N PHE A 146 -14.15 -0.09 17.88
CA PHE A 146 -13.46 -1.38 17.93
C PHE A 146 -14.39 -2.53 18.31
N GLU A 147 -15.22 -2.33 19.32
CA GLU A 147 -16.14 -3.34 19.87
C GLU A 147 -17.20 -3.72 18.83
N LYS A 148 -17.69 -2.75 18.04
CA LYS A 148 -18.63 -2.99 16.93
C LYS A 148 -17.97 -3.74 15.77
N VAL A 149 -16.80 -3.29 15.31
CA VAL A 149 -16.12 -3.95 14.17
C VAL A 149 -15.54 -5.33 14.52
N LYS A 150 -15.29 -5.61 15.81
CA LYS A 150 -14.92 -6.95 16.27
C LYS A 150 -16.11 -7.92 16.24
N GLY A 151 -17.32 -7.44 16.53
CA GLY A 151 -18.54 -8.26 16.50
C GLY A 151 -19.19 -8.39 15.12
N ASP A 152 -18.97 -7.44 14.22
CA ASP A 152 -19.67 -7.35 12.93
C ASP A 152 -18.70 -7.20 11.74
N LYS A 153 -18.66 -8.24 10.89
CA LYS A 153 -17.85 -8.30 9.67
C LYS A 153 -18.24 -7.24 8.62
N VAL A 154 -19.51 -6.85 8.57
CA VAL A 154 -20.00 -5.79 7.66
C VAL A 154 -19.48 -4.43 8.11
N LEU A 155 -19.54 -4.14 9.42
CA LEU A 155 -19.01 -2.90 9.98
C LEU A 155 -17.47 -2.84 9.85
N TYR A 156 -16.76 -3.96 9.98
CA TYR A 156 -15.34 -4.04 9.67
C TYR A 156 -15.05 -3.72 8.20
N ALA A 157 -15.75 -4.34 7.25
CA ALA A 157 -15.57 -4.09 5.82
C ALA A 157 -15.91 -2.64 5.43
N HIS A 158 -16.94 -2.06 6.04
CA HIS A 158 -17.28 -0.64 5.90
C HIS A 158 -16.19 0.29 6.44
N ALA A 159 -15.69 0.04 7.65
CA ALA A 159 -14.59 0.83 8.24
C ALA A 159 -13.30 0.75 7.39
N SER A 160 -12.93 -0.45 6.92
CA SER A 160 -11.77 -0.67 6.05
C SER A 160 -11.93 0.04 4.69
N ARG A 161 -13.10 -0.02 4.07
CA ARG A 161 -13.40 0.70 2.82
C ARG A 161 -13.24 2.21 2.97
N ILE A 162 -13.72 2.80 4.07
CA ILE A 162 -13.53 4.23 4.36
C ILE A 162 -12.04 4.56 4.60
N LEU A 163 -11.33 3.72 5.37
CA LEU A 163 -9.88 3.86 5.58
C LEU A 163 -9.12 3.92 4.25
N HIS A 164 -9.49 3.06 3.29
CA HIS A 164 -8.92 3.07 1.93
C HIS A 164 -9.32 4.30 1.10
N HIS A 165 -10.56 4.82 1.24
CA HIS A 165 -11.00 6.04 0.55
C HIS A 165 -10.32 7.32 1.07
N GLU A 166 -9.91 7.37 2.34
CA GLU A 166 -9.22 8.50 2.97
C GLU A 166 -7.67 8.37 2.88
N THR A 167 -7.14 7.62 1.90
CA THR A 167 -5.69 7.48 1.62
C THR A 167 -5.09 8.57 0.74
N ASN A 168 -5.90 9.44 0.12
CA ASN A 168 -5.40 10.48 -0.79
C ASN A 168 -5.02 11.77 -0.02
N PRO A 169 -3.73 12.14 0.09
CA PRO A 169 -3.30 13.30 0.88
C PRO A 169 -3.85 14.66 0.40
N GLY A 170 -4.33 14.76 -0.85
CA GLY A 170 -4.96 15.96 -1.39
C GLY A 170 -6.39 16.22 -0.89
N CYS A 171 -7.15 15.16 -0.57
CA CYS A 171 -8.55 15.27 -0.16
C CYS A 171 -8.98 14.44 1.04
N ALA A 172 -8.06 13.71 1.67
CA ALA A 172 -8.33 12.89 2.84
C ALA A 172 -8.79 13.72 4.04
N ARG A 173 -9.73 13.15 4.79
CA ARG A 173 -10.20 13.60 6.10
C ARG A 173 -9.35 12.98 7.21
N ALA A 174 -9.40 13.57 8.40
CA ALA A 174 -8.96 12.86 9.59
C ALA A 174 -9.93 11.70 9.88
N LEU A 175 -9.45 10.65 10.54
CA LEU A 175 -10.29 9.54 11.00
C LEU A 175 -10.31 9.52 12.53
N MET A 176 -11.44 9.14 13.11
CA MET A 176 -11.61 8.99 14.55
C MET A 176 -12.29 7.65 14.84
N GLN A 177 -11.69 6.81 15.68
CA GLN A 177 -12.26 5.50 16.05
C GLN A 177 -12.26 5.32 17.57
N LYS A 178 -13.41 4.94 18.15
CA LYS A 178 -13.50 4.62 19.59
C LYS A 178 -12.89 3.25 19.89
N HIS A 179 -12.05 3.15 20.92
CA HIS A 179 -11.43 1.94 21.46
C HIS A 179 -11.55 2.00 22.99
N GLY A 180 -12.52 1.29 23.58
CA GLY A 180 -12.90 1.47 24.98
C GLY A 180 -13.31 2.92 25.27
N GLU A 181 -12.84 3.49 26.39
CA GLU A 181 -13.18 4.86 26.82
C GLU A 181 -12.43 6.00 26.10
N ARG A 182 -11.56 5.68 25.13
CA ARG A 182 -10.78 6.67 24.39
C ARG A 182 -10.99 6.53 22.89
N TYR A 183 -10.58 7.55 22.15
CA TYR A 183 -10.58 7.55 20.69
C TYR A 183 -9.15 7.57 20.18
N ILE A 184 -8.96 6.94 19.04
CA ILE A 184 -7.80 7.10 18.19
C ILE A 184 -8.14 8.21 17.21
N TRP A 185 -7.36 9.27 17.21
CA TRP A 185 -7.38 10.30 16.18
C TRP A 185 -6.28 10.00 15.18
N ILE A 186 -6.59 10.05 13.89
CA ILE A 186 -5.67 9.77 12.78
C ILE A 186 -5.67 11.00 11.87
N ASN A 187 -4.54 11.68 11.79
CA ASN A 187 -4.37 12.83 10.91
C ASN A 187 -4.33 12.40 9.44
N PRO A 188 -4.69 13.30 8.49
CA PRO A 188 -4.65 12.99 7.06
C PRO A 188 -3.25 12.53 6.61
N PRO A 189 -3.15 11.78 5.49
CA PRO A 189 -1.86 11.30 5.01
C PRO A 189 -0.92 12.45 4.63
N ALA A 190 0.39 12.22 4.77
CA ALA A 190 1.43 13.16 4.36
C ALA A 190 1.45 13.34 2.84
N ILE A 191 1.87 14.52 2.40
CA ILE A 191 2.17 14.76 0.97
C ILE A 191 3.34 13.84 0.59
N PRO A 192 3.29 13.14 -0.55
CA PRO A 192 4.39 12.26 -0.97
C PRO A 192 5.71 13.04 -1.16
N LEU A 193 6.84 12.34 -1.18
CA LEU A 193 8.12 12.93 -1.52
C LEU A 193 8.18 13.27 -3.02
N SER A 194 8.86 14.35 -3.36
CA SER A 194 9.30 14.63 -4.73
C SER A 194 10.38 13.61 -5.14
N THR A 195 10.67 13.54 -6.45
CA THR A 195 11.79 12.72 -6.95
C THR A 195 13.12 13.13 -6.34
N GLU A 196 13.38 14.43 -6.19
CA GLU A 196 14.61 14.98 -5.59
C GLU A 196 14.73 14.65 -4.09
N GLU A 197 13.61 14.76 -3.35
CA GLU A 197 13.56 14.39 -1.93
C GLU A 197 13.76 12.87 -1.75
N MET A 198 13.13 12.07 -2.62
CA MET A 198 13.28 10.61 -2.61
C MET A 198 14.71 10.21 -2.95
N ASP A 199 15.32 10.80 -3.97
CA ASP A 199 16.72 10.54 -4.33
C ASP A 199 17.67 10.90 -3.20
N SER A 200 17.43 12.02 -2.51
CA SER A 200 18.20 12.44 -1.33
C SER A 200 18.10 11.43 -0.19
N VAL A 201 16.91 10.87 0.07
CA VAL A 201 16.71 9.82 1.09
C VAL A 201 17.47 8.54 0.73
N PHE A 202 17.45 8.11 -0.53
CA PHE A 202 18.16 6.90 -0.96
C PHE A 202 19.69 7.10 -1.11
N ALA A 203 20.15 8.33 -1.31
CA ALA A 203 21.57 8.71 -1.40
C ALA A 203 22.26 8.87 -0.03
N LEU A 204 21.54 8.72 1.10
CA LEU A 204 22.14 8.71 2.43
C LEU A 204 23.18 7.57 2.56
N PRO A 205 24.24 7.73 3.38
CA PRO A 205 25.40 6.82 3.42
C PRO A 205 25.10 5.50 4.17
N TYR A 206 24.11 4.74 3.70
CA TYR A 206 23.75 3.43 4.23
C TYR A 206 24.88 2.43 4.03
N LYS A 207 25.26 1.73 5.11
CA LYS A 207 26.34 0.73 5.06
C LYS A 207 25.99 -0.55 4.27
N ARG A 208 24.71 -0.76 3.93
CA ARG A 208 24.17 -1.94 3.20
C ARG A 208 24.60 -3.31 3.73
N VAL A 209 24.99 -3.38 5.00
CA VAL A 209 25.31 -4.62 5.74
C VAL A 209 24.48 -4.67 7.03
N PRO A 210 24.32 -5.85 7.67
CA PRO A 210 23.67 -5.96 8.98
C PRO A 210 24.28 -5.03 10.02
N HIS A 211 23.47 -4.61 10.99
CA HIS A 211 23.97 -3.82 12.12
C HIS A 211 24.96 -4.66 12.96
N PRO A 212 26.09 -4.12 13.43
CA PRO A 212 27.13 -4.90 14.14
C PRO A 212 26.63 -5.68 15.37
N SER A 213 25.52 -5.27 15.99
CA SER A 213 24.88 -5.99 17.11
C SER A 213 24.43 -7.41 16.79
N TYR A 214 24.28 -7.77 15.50
CA TYR A 214 23.91 -9.13 15.09
C TYR A 214 25.11 -10.09 15.05
N GLY A 215 26.35 -9.58 15.10
CA GLY A 215 27.55 -10.41 14.95
C GLY A 215 27.51 -11.28 13.69
N ASP A 216 27.83 -12.57 13.85
CA ASP A 216 27.79 -13.57 12.76
C ASP A 216 26.40 -14.22 12.57
N ALA A 217 25.33 -13.69 13.18
CA ALA A 217 24.00 -14.25 13.04
C ALA A 217 23.51 -14.18 11.58
N ARG A 218 23.11 -15.32 11.03
CA ARG A 218 22.49 -15.38 9.70
C ARG A 218 21.13 -14.70 9.73
N ILE A 219 20.93 -13.68 8.90
CA ILE A 219 19.67 -12.94 8.77
C ILE A 219 19.03 -13.27 7.41
N PRO A 220 18.02 -14.15 7.33
CA PRO A 220 17.42 -14.56 6.05
C PRO A 220 16.83 -13.39 5.26
N ALA A 221 16.23 -12.40 5.95
CA ALA A 221 15.71 -11.20 5.31
C ALA A 221 16.80 -10.38 4.59
N TYR A 222 18.01 -10.28 5.17
CA TYR A 222 19.14 -9.57 4.57
C TYR A 222 19.64 -10.28 3.30
N GLU A 223 19.73 -11.61 3.32
CA GLU A 223 20.16 -12.40 2.15
C GLU A 223 19.26 -12.15 0.92
N MET A 224 17.95 -12.00 1.14
CA MET A 224 16.97 -11.71 0.10
C MET A 224 17.09 -10.29 -0.47
N ILE A 225 17.27 -9.27 0.39
CA ILE A 225 17.13 -7.86 -0.01
C ILE A 225 18.46 -7.15 -0.36
N ARG A 226 19.63 -7.68 0.04
CA ARG A 226 20.92 -6.97 -0.11
C ARG A 226 21.26 -6.51 -1.54
N PHE A 227 20.82 -7.27 -2.55
CA PHE A 227 20.98 -6.99 -3.98
C PHE A 227 19.68 -6.56 -4.68
N SER A 228 18.65 -6.20 -3.91
CA SER A 228 17.40 -5.61 -4.39
C SER A 228 17.47 -4.08 -4.34
N ILE A 229 16.80 -3.43 -5.30
CA ILE A 229 16.77 -1.98 -5.45
C ILE A 229 15.33 -1.53 -5.68
N ASN A 230 14.88 -0.61 -4.84
CA ASN A 230 13.57 0.02 -4.94
C ASN A 230 13.64 1.25 -5.86
N ILE A 231 12.93 1.21 -6.99
CA ILE A 231 12.86 2.30 -7.99
C ILE A 231 11.69 3.26 -7.76
N MET A 232 10.68 2.84 -6.99
CA MET A 232 9.49 3.63 -6.67
C MET A 232 8.70 3.08 -5.47
N ARG A 233 7.92 3.96 -4.84
CA ARG A 233 6.92 3.62 -3.82
C ARG A 233 5.51 4.02 -4.27
N GLY A 234 4.50 3.40 -3.67
CA GLY A 234 3.08 3.65 -3.89
C GLY A 234 2.45 2.70 -4.92
N CYS A 235 1.15 2.47 -4.80
CA CYS A 235 0.41 1.62 -5.75
C CYS A 235 -1.02 2.11 -5.95
N PHE A 236 -1.37 2.46 -7.19
CA PHE A 236 -2.73 2.83 -7.59
C PHE A 236 -3.64 1.63 -7.94
N GLY A 237 -3.14 0.41 -7.74
CA GLY A 237 -3.86 -0.83 -8.04
C GLY A 237 -5.09 -1.06 -7.16
N GLY A 238 -5.08 -0.58 -5.91
CA GLY A 238 -6.27 -0.54 -5.04
C GLY A 238 -6.85 -1.90 -4.68
N CYS A 239 -6.01 -2.92 -4.46
CA CYS A 239 -6.50 -4.25 -4.04
C CYS A 239 -7.02 -4.18 -2.59
N SER A 240 -8.14 -4.84 -2.28
CA SER A 240 -8.84 -4.72 -0.99
C SER A 240 -8.08 -5.25 0.24
N PHE A 241 -6.92 -5.88 0.03
CA PHE A 241 -6.00 -6.42 1.04
C PHE A 241 -4.60 -5.75 0.95
N CYS A 242 -4.48 -4.61 0.27
CA CYS A 242 -3.19 -4.04 -0.11
C CYS A 242 -2.52 -3.24 1.00
N SER A 243 -1.63 -3.90 1.73
CA SER A 243 -0.73 -3.24 2.69
C SER A 243 0.12 -2.12 2.08
N ILE A 244 0.43 -2.18 0.78
CA ILE A 244 1.19 -1.15 0.07
C ILE A 244 0.40 0.16 -0.03
N THR A 245 -0.87 0.13 -0.42
CA THR A 245 -1.67 1.36 -0.53
C THR A 245 -1.92 1.98 0.86
N GLU A 246 -1.97 1.17 1.92
CA GLU A 246 -2.07 1.64 3.31
C GLU A 246 -0.77 2.20 3.89
N HIS A 247 0.39 1.69 3.46
CA HIS A 247 1.71 2.10 3.96
C HIS A 247 2.37 3.17 3.07
N GLU A 248 2.55 2.88 1.78
CA GLU A 248 3.23 3.76 0.84
C GLU A 248 2.30 4.79 0.19
N GLY A 249 0.99 4.54 0.21
CA GLY A 249 -0.03 5.38 -0.42
C GLY A 249 -0.36 4.98 -1.86
N ARG A 250 -1.28 5.75 -2.46
CA ARG A 250 -1.77 5.52 -3.84
C ARG A 250 -0.94 6.20 -4.93
N ILE A 251 -0.21 7.25 -4.58
CA ILE A 251 0.50 8.12 -5.52
C ILE A 251 1.89 7.52 -5.74
N ILE A 252 2.28 7.35 -7.00
CA ILE A 252 3.59 6.78 -7.34
C ILE A 252 4.66 7.85 -7.09
N GLN A 253 5.59 7.53 -6.18
CA GLN A 253 6.82 8.28 -5.92
C GLN A 253 7.93 7.54 -6.66
N SER A 254 8.51 8.14 -7.70
CA SER A 254 9.60 7.54 -8.48
C SER A 254 10.90 8.29 -8.27
N ARG A 255 11.99 7.54 -8.12
CA ARG A 255 13.37 8.05 -8.09
C ARG A 255 13.81 8.49 -9.49
N SER A 256 14.90 9.26 -9.57
CA SER A 256 15.54 9.50 -10.87
C SER A 256 16.27 8.25 -11.36
N GLU A 257 16.44 8.16 -12.68
CA GLU A 257 17.24 7.10 -13.30
C GLU A 257 18.69 7.12 -12.78
N ASP A 258 19.27 8.31 -12.61
CA ASP A 258 20.64 8.48 -12.11
C ASP A 258 20.79 8.01 -10.65
N SER A 259 19.83 8.31 -9.77
CA SER A 259 19.82 7.80 -8.38
C SER A 259 19.81 6.26 -8.33
N ILE A 260 19.00 5.63 -9.18
CA ILE A 260 18.91 4.16 -9.26
C ILE A 260 20.21 3.56 -9.80
N ILE A 261 20.79 4.17 -10.84
CA ILE A 261 22.06 3.73 -11.43
C ILE A 261 23.21 3.87 -10.43
N ASN A 262 23.31 4.99 -9.73
CA ASN A 262 24.32 5.22 -8.68
C ASN A 262 24.20 4.17 -7.54
N GLU A 263 22.99 3.74 -7.18
CA GLU A 263 22.81 2.66 -6.20
C GLU A 263 23.23 1.28 -6.73
N ILE A 264 22.98 0.99 -8.03
CA ILE A 264 23.49 -0.24 -8.66
C ILE A 264 25.02 -0.29 -8.59
N GLU A 265 25.69 0.83 -8.87
CA GLU A 265 27.14 0.94 -8.78
C GLU A 265 27.63 0.84 -7.33
N ALA A 266 26.98 1.52 -6.38
CA ALA A 266 27.30 1.38 -4.96
C ALA A 266 27.15 -0.07 -4.47
N ILE A 267 26.14 -0.82 -4.92
CA ILE A 267 25.98 -2.24 -4.60
C ILE A 267 27.12 -3.07 -5.19
N ARG A 268 27.47 -2.84 -6.46
CA ARG A 268 28.57 -3.51 -7.16
C ARG A 268 29.90 -3.32 -6.42
N ASP A 269 30.16 -2.12 -5.93
CA ASP A 269 31.47 -1.71 -5.44
C ASP A 269 31.63 -1.87 -3.92
N THR A 270 30.54 -1.89 -3.14
CA THR A 270 30.61 -1.90 -1.66
C THR A 270 29.99 -3.11 -0.96
N VAL A 271 29.06 -3.85 -1.59
CA VAL A 271 28.33 -4.91 -0.88
C VAL A 271 29.06 -6.26 -0.98
N PRO A 272 29.47 -6.89 0.15
CA PRO A 272 30.20 -8.15 0.12
C PRO A 272 29.42 -9.29 -0.56
N GLY A 273 30.13 -10.07 -1.37
CA GLY A 273 29.57 -11.23 -2.07
C GLY A 273 28.71 -10.90 -3.29
N PHE A 274 28.80 -9.69 -3.85
CA PHE A 274 28.10 -9.36 -5.10
C PHE A 274 28.63 -10.19 -6.28
N THR A 275 27.73 -10.90 -6.97
CA THR A 275 28.08 -11.85 -8.04
C THR A 275 27.95 -11.27 -9.46
N GLY A 276 27.50 -10.02 -9.58
CA GLY A 276 27.05 -9.41 -10.84
C GLY A 276 25.55 -9.59 -11.11
N VAL A 277 24.75 -10.02 -10.13
CA VAL A 277 23.31 -10.24 -10.28
C VAL A 277 22.52 -9.36 -9.31
N ILE A 278 21.66 -8.49 -9.87
CA ILE A 278 20.65 -7.73 -9.11
C ILE A 278 19.41 -8.63 -8.94
N SER A 279 18.93 -8.80 -7.70
CA SER A 279 17.86 -9.75 -7.36
C SER A 279 16.46 -9.23 -7.64
N ASP A 280 16.24 -7.92 -7.54
CA ASP A 280 15.06 -7.21 -8.04
C ASP A 280 15.42 -5.75 -8.36
N LEU A 281 14.84 -5.22 -9.43
CA LEU A 281 14.92 -3.80 -9.80
C LEU A 281 13.49 -3.28 -10.02
N GLY A 282 12.83 -2.90 -8.93
CA GLY A 282 11.39 -2.77 -8.91
C GLY A 282 10.83 -2.06 -7.69
N GLY A 283 9.63 -2.44 -7.27
CA GLY A 283 8.90 -1.82 -6.18
C GLY A 283 7.58 -2.57 -5.97
N PRO A 284 6.47 -1.89 -5.62
CA PRO A 284 5.14 -2.50 -5.53
C PRO A 284 4.69 -3.32 -6.75
N THR A 285 5.20 -2.95 -7.92
CA THR A 285 5.18 -3.73 -9.17
C THR A 285 6.42 -3.30 -9.97
N ALA A 286 6.85 -4.06 -10.96
CA ALA A 286 7.94 -3.63 -11.84
C ALA A 286 7.52 -2.52 -12.84
N ASN A 287 6.23 -2.36 -13.13
CA ASN A 287 5.75 -1.62 -14.30
C ASN A 287 4.94 -0.35 -14.02
N MET A 288 4.96 0.20 -12.79
CA MET A 288 4.38 1.52 -12.48
C MET A 288 5.41 2.66 -12.44
N TYR A 289 6.70 2.42 -12.68
CA TYR A 289 7.74 3.45 -12.59
C TYR A 289 7.45 4.64 -13.51
N MET A 290 7.50 5.85 -12.95
CA MET A 290 7.11 7.14 -13.55
C MET A 290 5.63 7.28 -13.97
N LEU A 291 4.76 6.28 -13.78
CA LEU A 291 3.32 6.43 -14.04
C LEU A 291 2.67 7.36 -13.01
N ARG A 292 1.86 8.31 -13.49
CA ARG A 292 1.19 9.32 -12.65
C ARG A 292 -0.17 9.69 -13.22
N CYS A 293 -0.99 10.45 -12.48
CA CYS A 293 -2.23 10.99 -13.04
C CYS A 293 -1.91 12.08 -14.06
N LYS A 294 -2.53 12.03 -15.24
CA LYS A 294 -2.42 13.05 -16.29
C LYS A 294 -3.06 14.38 -15.91
N SER A 295 -3.88 14.41 -14.85
CA SER A 295 -4.55 15.61 -14.36
C SER A 295 -4.28 15.82 -12.86
N PRO A 296 -3.40 16.76 -12.49
CA PRO A 296 -3.12 17.08 -11.09
C PRO A 296 -4.37 17.49 -10.30
N ARG A 297 -5.31 18.22 -10.94
CA ARG A 297 -6.59 18.62 -10.33
C ARG A 297 -7.50 17.42 -10.02
N ALA A 298 -7.53 16.44 -10.92
CA ALA A 298 -8.25 15.19 -10.66
C ALA A 298 -7.57 14.38 -9.55
N GLU A 299 -6.24 14.31 -9.55
CA GLU A 299 -5.47 13.59 -8.52
C GLU A 299 -5.74 14.16 -7.12
N GLN A 300 -5.66 15.47 -6.95
CA GLN A 300 -5.90 16.16 -5.67
C GLN A 300 -7.28 15.91 -5.07
N THR A 301 -8.27 15.47 -5.86
CA THR A 301 -9.66 15.27 -5.42
C THR A 301 -10.14 13.82 -5.52
N CYS A 302 -9.33 12.91 -6.08
CA CYS A 302 -9.72 11.53 -6.38
C CYS A 302 -9.94 10.68 -5.13
N ARG A 303 -11.10 10.00 -5.06
CA ARG A 303 -11.44 9.04 -3.99
C ARG A 303 -11.67 7.62 -4.48
N ARG A 304 -11.40 7.32 -5.77
CA ARG A 304 -11.52 5.96 -6.34
C ARG A 304 -10.51 5.01 -5.69
N LEU A 305 -10.95 3.85 -5.20
CA LEU A 305 -10.07 2.84 -4.59
C LEU A 305 -8.97 2.38 -5.55
N SER A 306 -9.33 2.11 -6.79
CA SER A 306 -8.43 1.65 -7.86
C SER A 306 -8.48 2.57 -9.08
N CYS A 307 -7.37 2.66 -9.81
CA CYS A 307 -7.35 3.25 -11.15
C CYS A 307 -7.57 2.21 -12.28
N VAL A 308 -7.61 0.91 -11.96
CA VAL A 308 -7.76 -0.19 -12.93
C VAL A 308 -9.08 -0.96 -12.83
N TYR A 309 -9.87 -0.73 -11.77
CA TYR A 309 -11.15 -1.40 -11.52
C TYR A 309 -12.22 -0.40 -11.04
N PRO A 310 -13.51 -0.54 -11.44
CA PRO A 310 -14.04 -1.51 -12.41
C PRO A 310 -13.56 -1.24 -13.84
N ASP A 311 -13.44 0.04 -14.21
CA ASP A 311 -12.91 0.49 -15.49
C ASP A 311 -11.56 1.21 -15.33
N ILE A 312 -10.70 1.07 -16.33
CA ILE A 312 -9.42 1.80 -16.40
C ILE A 312 -9.69 3.31 -16.43
N CYS A 313 -9.08 4.04 -15.48
CA CYS A 313 -9.26 5.48 -15.33
C CYS A 313 -8.70 6.24 -16.57
N PRO A 314 -9.48 7.15 -17.21
CA PRO A 314 -9.02 7.88 -18.40
C PRO A 314 -7.88 8.86 -18.12
N HIS A 315 -7.69 9.27 -16.85
CA HIS A 315 -6.56 10.09 -16.43
C HIS A 315 -5.31 9.28 -16.05
N MET A 316 -5.35 7.95 -16.11
CA MET A 316 -4.19 7.11 -15.82
C MET A 316 -3.15 7.24 -16.95
N ASP A 317 -1.88 7.35 -16.58
CA ASP A 317 -0.80 7.15 -17.55
C ASP A 317 -0.45 5.68 -17.73
N THR A 318 0.00 5.35 -18.94
CA THR A 318 0.33 4.01 -19.42
C THR A 318 1.66 4.01 -20.18
N ASN A 319 2.45 5.10 -20.11
CA ASN A 319 3.76 5.15 -20.76
C ASN A 319 4.81 4.39 -19.92
N HIS A 320 5.19 3.20 -20.39
CA HIS A 320 6.23 2.38 -19.77
C HIS A 320 7.65 2.63 -20.34
N GLU A 321 7.82 3.61 -21.24
CA GLU A 321 9.11 3.96 -21.82
C GLU A 321 10.20 4.29 -20.77
N PRO A 322 9.92 5.06 -19.69
CA PRO A 322 10.92 5.30 -18.64
C PRO A 322 11.41 4.01 -17.97
N THR A 323 10.50 3.04 -17.75
CA THR A 323 10.85 1.73 -17.17
C THR A 323 11.76 0.95 -18.11
N ILE A 324 11.47 0.97 -19.41
CA ILE A 324 12.24 0.27 -20.44
C ILE A 324 13.64 0.88 -20.58
N ASN A 325 13.76 2.20 -20.54
CA ASN A 325 15.03 2.91 -20.68
C ASN A 325 15.94 2.67 -19.46
N LEU A 326 15.40 2.78 -18.24
CA LEU A 326 16.09 2.38 -17.01
C LEU A 326 16.64 0.95 -17.11
N TYR A 327 15.83 -0.03 -17.54
CA TYR A 327 16.25 -1.42 -17.66
C TYR A 327 17.29 -1.67 -18.77
N ARG A 328 17.36 -0.83 -19.82
CA ARG A 328 18.43 -0.88 -20.81
C ARG A 328 19.73 -0.37 -20.21
N ARG A 329 19.73 0.86 -19.69
CA ARG A 329 20.90 1.50 -19.09
C ARG A 329 21.48 0.67 -17.95
N ALA A 330 20.65 0.15 -17.06
CA ALA A 330 21.09 -0.71 -15.96
C ALA A 330 21.76 -2.02 -16.42
N ARG A 331 21.37 -2.57 -17.59
CA ARG A 331 21.99 -3.75 -18.20
C ARG A 331 23.30 -3.46 -18.93
N GLU A 332 23.55 -2.21 -19.28
CA GLU A 332 24.78 -1.75 -19.97
C GLU A 332 25.90 -1.41 -18.97
N LEU A 333 25.60 -1.34 -17.67
CA LEU A 333 26.57 -1.10 -16.61
C LEU A 333 27.63 -2.20 -16.51
N LYS A 334 28.89 -1.79 -16.53
CA LYS A 334 30.04 -2.69 -16.33
C LYS A 334 29.95 -3.36 -14.95
N GLY A 335 30.18 -4.68 -14.92
CA GLY A 335 30.06 -5.52 -13.73
C GLY A 335 28.68 -6.14 -13.50
N ILE A 336 27.63 -5.66 -14.19
CA ILE A 336 26.28 -6.25 -14.12
C ILE A 336 26.15 -7.34 -15.20
N LYS A 337 25.91 -8.58 -14.77
CA LYS A 337 25.70 -9.75 -15.64
C LYS A 337 24.22 -10.00 -15.90
N LYS A 338 23.37 -9.79 -14.88
CA LYS A 338 21.93 -10.07 -14.95
C LYS A 338 21.16 -9.17 -13.99
N ILE A 339 19.98 -8.73 -14.42
CA ILE A 339 18.98 -8.09 -13.57
C ILE A 339 17.75 -8.99 -13.57
N LEU A 340 17.26 -9.30 -12.37
CA LEU A 340 16.03 -10.03 -12.15
C LEU A 340 14.91 -9.07 -11.75
N ILE A 341 13.67 -9.52 -11.94
CA ILE A 341 12.45 -8.79 -11.57
C ILE A 341 11.59 -9.75 -10.75
N ALA A 342 11.61 -9.57 -9.42
CA ALA A 342 10.83 -10.34 -8.45
C ALA A 342 9.53 -9.61 -8.05
N SER A 343 9.50 -8.29 -8.19
CA SER A 343 8.36 -7.40 -7.92
C SER A 343 7.10 -7.64 -8.78
N GLY A 344 7.20 -8.49 -9.81
CA GLY A 344 6.07 -8.90 -10.65
C GLY A 344 5.56 -7.82 -11.61
N VAL A 345 4.80 -8.23 -12.63
CA VAL A 345 4.27 -7.33 -13.68
C VAL A 345 2.74 -7.39 -13.69
N ARG A 346 2.07 -6.25 -13.58
CA ARG A 346 0.60 -6.20 -13.66
C ARG A 346 0.13 -6.22 -15.12
N TYR A 347 -0.62 -7.25 -15.48
CA TYR A 347 -1.23 -7.40 -16.82
C TYR A 347 -2.51 -6.58 -17.02
N GLY A 348 -3.11 -6.04 -15.95
CA GLY A 348 -4.33 -5.21 -16.00
C GLY A 348 -4.22 -3.90 -16.77
N HIS A 349 -3.02 -3.54 -17.26
CA HIS A 349 -2.79 -2.40 -18.15
C HIS A 349 -2.93 -2.75 -19.64
N ARG A 350 -3.43 -3.95 -20.00
CA ARG A 350 -3.69 -4.38 -21.40
C ARG A 350 -4.90 -3.67 -22.05
N GLY A 351 -4.97 -2.35 -21.94
CA GLY A 351 -5.89 -1.48 -22.68
C GLY A 351 -5.10 -0.58 -23.64
N ARG A 352 -5.15 -0.89 -24.94
CA ARG A 352 -4.34 -0.33 -26.05
C ARG A 352 -2.91 -0.89 -26.14
N ARG A 353 -2.69 -1.68 -27.19
CA ARG A 353 -1.44 -2.33 -27.67
C ARG A 353 -0.14 -1.68 -27.14
N SER A 354 0.44 -2.20 -26.05
CA SER A 354 1.79 -1.83 -25.64
C SER A 354 2.83 -2.64 -26.43
N ALA A 355 3.82 -1.96 -27.00
CA ALA A 355 4.83 -2.55 -27.88
C ALA A 355 5.84 -3.49 -27.16
N LEU A 356 5.69 -3.66 -25.84
CA LEU A 356 6.52 -4.53 -24.98
C LEU A 356 6.58 -5.98 -25.47
N TYR A 357 5.48 -6.51 -26.02
CA TYR A 357 5.41 -7.90 -26.50
C TYR A 357 5.83 -8.09 -27.97
N GLN A 358 5.99 -7.02 -28.77
CA GLN A 358 6.41 -7.14 -30.17
C GLN A 358 7.92 -7.17 -30.37
N ARG A 359 8.71 -6.92 -29.31
CA ARG A 359 10.19 -6.95 -29.35
C ARG A 359 10.83 -7.99 -28.41
N ALA A 360 10.05 -8.59 -27.51
CA ALA A 360 10.42 -9.85 -26.85
C ALA A 360 9.71 -10.96 -27.65
N GLY A 361 10.46 -11.67 -28.50
CA GLY A 361 9.90 -12.60 -29.49
C GLY A 361 8.92 -13.60 -28.89
N ASP A 362 7.87 -13.92 -29.65
CA ASP A 362 6.83 -14.88 -29.26
C ASP A 362 7.47 -16.18 -28.73
N PRO A 363 7.16 -16.64 -27.51
CA PRO A 363 7.54 -17.97 -27.08
C PRO A 363 6.90 -18.98 -28.05
N PRO A 364 7.64 -20.02 -28.50
CA PRO A 364 7.14 -20.91 -29.54
C PRO A 364 5.84 -21.56 -29.09
N ARG A 365 4.77 -21.37 -29.87
CA ARG A 365 3.47 -22.00 -29.64
C ARG A 365 3.65 -23.51 -29.62
N ARG A 366 3.78 -24.11 -28.43
CA ARG A 366 3.53 -25.54 -28.26
C ARG A 366 2.07 -25.76 -28.66
N ARG A 367 1.86 -26.40 -29.81
CA ARG A 367 0.59 -27.05 -30.12
C ARG A 367 0.32 -28.02 -28.97
N LEU A 368 -0.71 -27.73 -28.19
CA LEU A 368 -1.37 -28.77 -27.41
C LEU A 368 -1.96 -29.73 -28.44
N SER A 369 -1.45 -30.94 -28.47
CA SER A 369 -2.06 -32.03 -29.22
C SER A 369 -3.39 -32.34 -28.55
N GLU A 370 -4.49 -32.09 -29.26
CA GLU A 370 -5.75 -32.79 -29.03
C GLU A 370 -5.50 -34.31 -29.14
N ASP A 371 -6.30 -35.09 -28.41
CA ASP A 371 -6.30 -36.58 -28.29
C ASP A 371 -5.57 -37.23 -27.11
N ARG A 372 -6.28 -37.29 -25.96
CA ARG A 372 -6.72 -38.58 -25.36
C ARG A 372 -7.64 -38.37 -24.13
N PRO A 373 -8.78 -39.08 -24.02
CA PRO A 373 -9.65 -39.01 -22.85
C PRO A 373 -9.24 -40.02 -21.75
N GLY A 374 -9.37 -39.61 -20.48
CA GLY A 374 -9.51 -40.50 -19.33
C GLY A 374 -8.24 -40.91 -18.58
N ALA A 375 -8.02 -40.32 -17.39
CA ALA A 375 -7.50 -40.99 -16.18
C ALA A 375 -7.36 -39.98 -15.01
N TYR A 376 -8.42 -39.79 -14.21
CA TYR A 376 -8.33 -39.01 -12.97
C TYR A 376 -7.86 -39.93 -11.83
N ARG A 377 -6.56 -39.93 -11.50
CA ARG A 377 -6.03 -40.55 -10.27
C ARG A 377 -5.88 -39.49 -9.18
N ARG A 378 -6.54 -39.70 -8.04
CA ARG A 378 -6.37 -38.87 -6.84
C ARG A 378 -4.96 -39.07 -6.28
N GLY A 379 -4.24 -37.98 -6.05
CA GLY A 379 -3.03 -37.97 -5.24
C GLY A 379 -3.38 -37.50 -3.82
N THR A 380 -3.10 -38.33 -2.83
CA THR A 380 -3.28 -38.02 -1.41
C THR A 380 -2.28 -36.97 -0.93
N ALA A 381 -2.74 -36.01 -0.12
CA ALA A 381 -1.85 -35.24 0.74
C ALA A 381 -1.31 -36.17 1.84
N VAL A 382 -0.05 -35.98 2.22
CA VAL A 382 0.56 -36.61 3.41
C VAL A 382 0.67 -35.51 4.45
N GLU A 383 0.05 -35.73 5.61
CA GLU A 383 0.21 -34.90 6.80
C GLU A 383 1.39 -35.49 7.60
N ASP A 384 2.47 -34.73 7.76
CA ASP A 384 3.55 -35.04 8.71
C ASP A 384 3.33 -34.22 9.97
N ASP A 385 2.66 -34.81 10.97
CA ASP A 385 2.36 -34.18 12.26
C ASP A 385 2.64 -35.18 13.41
N GLU A 386 3.91 -35.31 13.81
CA GLU A 386 4.31 -36.04 15.03
C GLU A 386 5.22 -35.17 15.92
N ALA A 387 4.60 -34.49 16.88
CA ALA A 387 5.23 -34.06 18.13
C ALA A 387 4.34 -34.54 19.29
N GLY A 388 4.71 -35.66 19.91
CA GLY A 388 3.91 -36.26 20.97
C GLY A 388 3.94 -35.50 22.30
N ASN A 389 3.03 -35.84 23.22
CA ASN A 389 3.36 -36.49 24.52
C ASN A 389 2.14 -36.51 25.48
N GLY A 390 1.82 -37.69 26.06
CA GLY A 390 0.79 -37.88 27.11
C GLY A 390 -0.66 -37.67 26.66
N GLN A 391 -1.72 -38.12 27.33
CA GLN A 391 -1.93 -38.96 28.53
C GLN A 391 -3.46 -39.34 28.50
N LEU A 392 -4.03 -40.42 29.06
CA LEU A 392 -3.64 -41.50 30.00
C LEU A 392 -4.37 -42.82 29.59
N ARG A 393 -4.16 -43.92 30.33
CA ARG A 393 -5.16 -45.01 30.51
C ARG A 393 -5.71 -44.95 31.96
N PRO A 394 -6.92 -45.46 32.25
CA PRO A 394 -7.53 -45.29 33.57
C PRO A 394 -7.02 -46.29 34.60
N LEU A 395 -6.38 -45.79 35.65
CA LEU A 395 -6.71 -46.00 37.07
C LEU A 395 -5.91 -45.02 37.94
#